data_AF-A0AAP2HBK4-F1
#
_entry.id   AF-A0AAP2HBK4-F1
#
_cell.length_a   1.000
_cell.length_b   1.000
_cell.length_c   1.000
_cell.angle_alpha   90.00
_cell.angle_beta   90.00
_cell.angle_gamma   90.00
#
_symmetry.space_group_name_H-M   'P 1'
#
loop_
_entity.id
_entity.type
_entity.pdbx_description
1 polymer ?
#
loop_
_entity_poly.entity_id
_entity_poly.type
_entity_poly.pdbx_seq_one_letter_code
_entity_poly.pdbx_strand_id
1 'polypeptide(L)'
;MMTPVRSVLAAALALATAPAFAQDYSQTVFFGDSLTDAGYFRPALVAQAGASAAILGRFTTNPGLVWSEHVATELGTNGAAFNQGGTNYAIGGAMVSTDRAGLTPQLPTLSLRSQISRYLTANGGAADPNALYTVWGGANDLFAAAAAPAQAQAIVGAAVTGQVANVMTLQNAGAQYILVPNVPDLGITPQFRAQGAAGAAAGTALATGYNNGLYSGLASAGARFIPVDTFSLLREIVANPAPYGITNTTGTACNPQVTAQSITCNPGTYATPNAPDTYVFADGVHPTTKAHEILADYALSLLDAPRQLAVLPHSEAMVGRARADRVGAQAASRPDVDGMRWWADVRGDSQRYGHGDNYDGFGPTLSVGLDWANGGLVYGGFAGYGQQKMDWGLNRGGWDQDDASLGGYLGWTGGAAWVNGQVSYTWVSYDIDRRVNLGPTSRVHSGSPDGTNLTAAINAGWNFGDGAFKHGPVVQLLSQTIEVDAYDENSTEATALSFGKQEFDSLIGSVGWQVNYALNDHLQPYAKLTYDHEFEDSADEATASLRSLPGVGSYAVPGLSYDQDYGTLLMGARTQLFGLQTDIGASLTVAQKGGNDATLFVSFGGGF
;
A
#
# COMPACT_ATOMS: atom_id res chain seq x y z
N MET A 1 -47.64 17.32 3.13
CA MET A 1 -47.22 16.24 2.21
C MET A 1 -45.85 16.59 1.67
N MET A 2 -44.78 16.22 2.38
CA MET A 2 -43.41 16.43 1.96
C MET A 2 -42.55 15.23 2.40
N THR A 3 -41.89 14.63 1.40
CA THR A 3 -40.66 13.83 1.42
C THR A 3 -40.61 12.52 2.24
N PRO A 4 -41.04 11.39 1.65
CA PRO A 4 -40.55 10.04 2.01
C PRO A 4 -39.13 9.76 1.49
N VAL A 5 -38.64 10.53 0.51
CA VAL A 5 -37.35 10.31 -0.19
C VAL A 5 -36.14 10.61 0.70
N ARG A 6 -36.26 11.51 1.69
CA ARG A 6 -35.16 11.85 2.61
C ARG A 6 -34.96 10.81 3.72
N SER A 7 -36.00 10.05 4.06
CA SER A 7 -35.96 9.10 5.18
C SER A 7 -35.42 7.72 4.79
N VAL A 8 -35.51 7.35 3.50
CA VAL A 8 -34.91 6.11 2.97
C VAL A 8 -33.39 6.23 2.83
N LEU A 9 -32.89 7.44 2.52
CA LEU A 9 -31.45 7.72 2.39
C LEU A 9 -30.68 7.68 3.72
N ALA A 10 -31.35 8.00 4.83
CA ALA A 10 -30.72 8.04 6.16
C ALA A 10 -30.69 6.66 6.87
N ALA A 11 -31.59 5.74 6.52
CA ALA A 11 -31.67 4.41 7.13
C ALA A 11 -30.67 3.40 6.51
N ALA A 12 -30.23 3.63 5.27
CA ALA A 12 -29.20 2.83 4.61
C ALA A 12 -27.78 3.07 5.18
N LEU A 13 -27.55 4.23 5.82
CA LEU A 13 -26.25 4.57 6.44
C LEU A 13 -26.03 3.96 7.85
N ALA A 14 -27.03 3.30 8.44
CA ALA A 14 -26.98 2.86 9.84
C ALA A 14 -26.65 1.37 10.05
N LEU A 15 -26.30 0.63 9.00
CA LEU A 15 -25.93 -0.79 9.05
C LEU A 15 -24.55 -1.00 8.39
N ALA A 16 -23.52 -0.42 9.00
CA ALA A 16 -22.13 -0.83 8.77
C ALA A 16 -21.60 -1.43 10.07
N THR A 17 -21.09 -2.64 9.95
CA THR A 17 -20.65 -3.57 10.99
C THR A 17 -19.38 -3.12 11.71
N ALA A 18 -19.14 -3.72 12.88
CA ALA A 18 -17.96 -3.50 13.71
C ALA A 18 -16.65 -3.87 12.97
N PRO A 19 -15.52 -3.19 13.24
CA PRO A 19 -14.27 -3.45 12.56
C PRO A 19 -13.62 -4.75 13.05
N ALA A 20 -13.20 -5.58 12.10
CA ALA A 20 -12.09 -6.50 12.29
C ALA A 20 -10.87 -5.83 11.64
N PHE A 21 -9.86 -5.46 12.43
CA PHE A 21 -8.58 -4.99 11.89
C PHE A 21 -7.88 -6.20 11.27
N ALA A 22 -7.77 -6.25 9.95
CA ALA A 22 -6.83 -7.15 9.30
C ALA A 22 -5.43 -6.52 9.45
N GLN A 23 -4.53 -7.18 10.17
CA GLN A 23 -3.12 -6.80 10.19
C GLN A 23 -2.45 -7.36 8.94
N ASP A 24 -1.71 -6.51 8.25
CA ASP A 24 -0.98 -6.87 7.01
C ASP A 24 0.17 -7.85 7.25
N TYR A 25 0.68 -7.88 8.47
CA TYR A 25 1.71 -8.80 8.93
C TYR A 25 1.28 -9.42 10.26
N SER A 26 1.53 -10.72 10.45
CA SER A 26 1.19 -11.44 11.68
C SER A 26 1.97 -10.95 12.89
N GLN A 27 3.21 -10.50 12.68
CA GLN A 27 4.12 -9.94 13.66
C GLN A 27 5.29 -9.25 12.95
N THR A 28 6.06 -8.47 13.71
CA THR A 28 7.37 -7.94 13.29
C THR A 28 8.47 -8.64 14.07
N VAL A 29 9.56 -9.05 13.42
CA VAL A 29 10.72 -9.66 14.07
C VAL A 29 12.00 -8.94 13.63
N PHE A 30 12.75 -8.41 14.59
CA PHE A 30 13.91 -7.56 14.29
C PHE A 30 15.22 -8.23 14.69
N PHE A 31 16.15 -8.34 13.74
CA PHE A 31 17.52 -8.76 13.97
C PHE A 31 18.47 -7.62 13.61
N GLY A 32 19.46 -7.38 14.47
CA GLY A 32 20.41 -6.33 14.18
C GLY A 32 21.29 -5.91 15.35
N ASP A 33 21.79 -4.68 15.24
CA ASP A 33 22.67 -4.08 16.22
C ASP A 33 22.00 -2.91 16.99
N SER A 34 22.79 -1.95 17.43
CA SER A 34 22.34 -0.80 18.21
C SER A 34 21.34 0.09 17.48
N LEU A 35 21.36 0.14 16.15
CA LEU A 35 20.38 0.95 15.39
C LEU A 35 18.94 0.43 15.55
N THR A 36 18.79 -0.84 15.92
CA THR A 36 17.50 -1.54 15.98
C THR A 36 17.14 -1.98 17.41
N ASP A 37 18.08 -1.97 18.35
CA ASP A 37 17.91 -2.49 19.72
C ASP A 37 16.90 -1.67 20.56
N ALA A 38 15.81 -2.32 20.97
CA ALA A 38 14.73 -1.76 21.82
C ALA A 38 15.05 -1.77 23.34
N GLY A 39 16.30 -2.00 23.71
CA GLY A 39 16.81 -1.93 25.08
C GLY A 39 17.14 -3.27 25.71
N TYR A 40 17.80 -4.16 24.99
CA TYR A 40 18.27 -5.47 25.46
C TYR A 40 19.03 -5.37 26.81
N PHE A 41 19.86 -4.34 26.99
CA PHE A 41 20.65 -4.14 28.21
C PHE A 41 19.92 -3.44 29.36
N ARG A 42 18.68 -2.97 29.15
CA ARG A 42 17.89 -2.22 30.16
C ARG A 42 17.79 -2.94 31.51
N PRO A 43 17.54 -4.26 31.60
CA PRO A 43 17.48 -4.93 32.90
C PRO A 43 18.78 -4.80 33.72
N ALA A 44 19.95 -4.85 33.07
CA ALA A 44 21.22 -4.66 33.75
C ALA A 44 21.45 -3.20 34.15
N LEU A 45 21.06 -2.24 33.31
CA LEU A 45 21.13 -0.81 33.65
C LEU A 45 20.27 -0.49 34.88
N VAL A 46 19.05 -1.04 34.97
CA VAL A 46 18.18 -0.90 36.14
C VAL A 46 18.80 -1.55 37.38
N ALA A 47 19.39 -2.73 37.23
CA ALA A 47 20.07 -3.39 38.35
C ALA A 47 21.27 -2.60 38.88
N GLN A 48 22.00 -1.89 38.00
CA GLN A 48 23.20 -1.12 38.37
C GLN A 48 22.90 0.29 38.86
N ALA A 49 21.94 0.99 38.23
CA ALA A 49 21.68 2.41 38.45
C ALA A 49 20.30 2.71 39.07
N GLY A 50 19.53 1.67 39.41
CA GLY A 50 18.22 1.79 40.07
C GLY A 50 17.06 2.05 39.11
N ALA A 51 15.86 2.24 39.66
CA ALA A 51 14.61 2.36 38.90
C ALA A 51 14.59 3.53 37.90
N SER A 52 15.36 4.59 38.15
CA SER A 52 15.50 5.72 37.21
C SER A 52 16.14 5.34 35.88
N ALA A 53 16.87 4.22 35.80
CA ALA A 53 17.44 3.74 34.56
C ALA A 53 16.44 3.00 33.65
N ALA A 54 15.17 2.86 34.05
CA ALA A 54 14.13 2.23 33.24
C ALA A 54 13.87 2.97 31.91
N ILE A 55 14.18 4.27 31.85
CA ILE A 55 14.08 5.06 30.62
C ILE A 55 15.22 4.79 29.63
N LEU A 56 16.34 4.21 30.08
CA LEU A 56 17.57 4.03 29.31
C LEU A 56 17.55 2.73 28.49
N GLY A 57 18.66 2.45 27.81
CA GLY A 57 18.94 1.17 27.18
C GLY A 57 18.81 1.18 25.66
N ARG A 58 18.22 2.22 25.06
CA ARG A 58 18.19 2.41 23.61
C ARG A 58 19.36 3.26 23.16
N PHE A 59 19.90 2.99 21.98
CA PHE A 59 20.99 3.76 21.39
C PHE A 59 20.45 4.98 20.65
N THR A 60 19.79 5.86 21.40
CA THR A 60 19.25 7.13 20.92
C THR A 60 19.16 8.13 22.07
N THR A 61 18.49 9.27 21.89
CA THR A 61 18.12 10.19 22.96
C THR A 61 16.97 9.61 23.82
N ASN A 62 17.28 8.93 24.93
CA ASN A 62 16.28 8.27 25.78
C ASN A 62 15.45 9.30 26.59
N PRO A 63 14.13 9.13 26.74
CA PRO A 63 13.36 7.88 26.59
C PRO A 63 12.83 7.60 25.18
N GLY A 64 13.23 8.36 24.16
CA GLY A 64 12.73 8.19 22.80
C GLY A 64 12.96 6.78 22.24
N LEU A 65 12.12 6.42 21.28
CA LEU A 65 12.10 5.09 20.69
C LEU A 65 13.09 4.98 19.53
N VAL A 66 13.47 3.75 19.21
CA VAL A 66 14.19 3.43 17.96
C VAL A 66 13.19 3.10 16.85
N TRP A 67 13.64 3.19 15.60
CA TRP A 67 12.78 3.04 14.42
C TRP A 67 11.99 1.72 14.41
N SER A 68 12.56 0.62 14.92
CA SER A 68 11.91 -0.69 14.98
C SER A 68 10.70 -0.70 15.92
N GLU A 69 10.72 0.08 17.00
CA GLU A 69 9.59 0.23 17.91
C GLU A 69 8.49 1.07 17.26
N HIS A 70 8.82 2.09 16.47
CA HIS A 70 7.86 2.85 15.68
C HIS A 70 7.19 1.96 14.62
N VAL A 71 7.97 1.24 13.81
CA VAL A 71 7.43 0.31 12.79
C VAL A 71 6.51 -0.73 13.41
N ALA A 72 6.91 -1.34 14.53
CA ALA A 72 6.06 -2.30 15.22
C ALA A 72 4.76 -1.66 15.73
N THR A 73 4.83 -0.43 16.25
CA THR A 73 3.65 0.29 16.75
C THR A 73 2.66 0.58 15.63
N GLU A 74 3.14 1.11 14.49
CA GLU A 74 2.28 1.43 13.33
C GLU A 74 1.64 0.18 12.71
N LEU A 75 2.34 -0.97 12.75
CA LEU A 75 1.79 -2.26 12.31
C LEU A 75 0.94 -2.98 13.38
N GLY A 76 0.82 -2.41 14.58
CA GLY A 76 0.08 -3.00 15.70
C GLY A 76 0.72 -4.27 16.29
N THR A 77 2.04 -4.44 16.16
CA THR A 77 2.81 -5.60 16.63
C THR A 77 3.70 -5.24 17.84
N ASN A 78 4.51 -6.19 18.33
CA ASN A 78 5.32 -6.01 19.54
C ASN A 78 6.79 -5.70 19.23
N GLY A 79 7.20 -4.43 19.34
CA GLY A 79 8.58 -4.00 19.12
C GLY A 79 9.55 -4.18 20.29
N ALA A 80 9.11 -4.71 21.44
CA ALA A 80 9.94 -4.79 22.64
C ALA A 80 11.10 -5.79 22.49
N ALA A 81 12.16 -5.60 23.27
CA ALA A 81 13.29 -6.52 23.30
C ALA A 81 12.85 -7.95 23.70
N PHE A 82 13.44 -8.96 23.07
CA PHE A 82 13.02 -10.36 23.26
C PHE A 82 13.20 -10.84 24.71
N ASN A 83 14.21 -10.34 25.43
CA ASN A 83 14.44 -10.67 26.84
C ASN A 83 13.48 -9.92 27.79
N GLN A 84 12.60 -9.09 27.24
CA GLN A 84 11.54 -8.35 27.90
C GLN A 84 10.15 -8.73 27.35
N GLY A 85 10.04 -9.85 26.63
CA GLY A 85 8.77 -10.41 26.15
C GLY A 85 8.32 -9.93 24.76
N GLY A 86 9.18 -9.25 23.99
CA GLY A 86 8.89 -8.90 22.61
C GLY A 86 9.60 -9.74 21.55
N THR A 87 9.65 -9.25 20.32
CA THR A 87 10.22 -9.95 19.15
C THR A 87 11.39 -9.20 18.53
N ASN A 88 11.94 -8.20 19.24
CA ASN A 88 13.17 -7.54 18.84
C ASN A 88 14.39 -8.26 19.43
N TYR A 89 15.11 -8.98 18.57
CA TYR A 89 16.33 -9.72 18.88
C TYR A 89 17.60 -8.90 18.70
N ALA A 90 17.51 -7.67 18.21
CA ALA A 90 18.67 -6.81 17.98
C ALA A 90 19.39 -6.49 19.29
N ILE A 91 20.72 -6.46 19.23
CA ILE A 91 21.57 -6.21 20.40
C ILE A 91 22.64 -5.19 20.06
N GLY A 92 22.72 -4.13 20.85
CA GLY A 92 23.75 -3.12 20.78
C GLY A 92 25.15 -3.69 20.65
N GLY A 93 25.83 -3.33 19.56
CA GLY A 93 27.15 -3.84 19.25
C GLY A 93 27.17 -5.23 18.60
N ALA A 94 26.07 -5.77 18.09
CA ALA A 94 26.16 -7.02 17.34
C ALA A 94 27.02 -6.84 16.07
N MET A 95 27.95 -7.79 15.84
CA MET A 95 28.56 -7.98 14.51
C MET A 95 27.72 -8.97 13.72
N VAL A 96 27.95 -9.06 12.40
CA VAL A 96 27.16 -9.95 11.54
C VAL A 96 27.27 -11.42 11.94
N SER A 97 28.49 -11.89 12.26
CA SER A 97 28.76 -13.33 12.47
C SER A 97 29.58 -13.67 13.72
N THR A 98 30.01 -12.68 14.51
CA THR A 98 30.90 -12.90 15.66
C THR A 98 30.25 -12.40 16.95
N ASP A 99 30.00 -13.33 17.87
CA ASP A 99 29.52 -13.00 19.21
C ASP A 99 30.63 -12.28 20.00
N ARG A 100 30.23 -11.31 20.82
CA ARG A 100 31.13 -10.51 21.66
C ARG A 100 30.71 -10.60 23.12
N ALA A 101 31.66 -10.36 24.02
CA ALA A 101 31.33 -10.12 25.41
C ALA A 101 30.39 -8.91 25.52
N GLY A 102 29.28 -9.06 26.23
CA GLY A 102 28.33 -7.95 26.45
C GLY A 102 28.56 -7.25 27.78
N LEU A 103 27.55 -6.50 28.24
CA LEU A 103 27.66 -5.67 29.45
C LEU A 103 27.89 -6.49 30.73
N THR A 104 27.35 -7.70 30.78
CA THR A 104 27.59 -8.69 31.85
C THR A 104 27.78 -10.07 31.25
N PRO A 105 28.40 -11.03 31.96
CA PRO A 105 28.51 -12.41 31.48
C PRO A 105 27.16 -13.07 31.14
N GLN A 106 26.06 -12.60 31.75
CA GLN A 106 24.70 -13.10 31.54
C GLN A 106 23.95 -12.41 30.39
N LEU A 107 24.49 -11.32 29.86
CA LEU A 107 23.94 -10.56 28.74
C LEU A 107 25.01 -10.39 27.66
N PRO A 108 25.35 -11.45 26.91
CA PRO A 108 26.34 -11.36 25.83
C PRO A 108 25.80 -10.53 24.66
N THR A 109 26.72 -9.96 23.87
CA THR A 109 26.38 -9.31 22.61
C THR A 109 26.39 -10.37 21.51
N LEU A 110 25.23 -10.98 21.26
CA LEU A 110 25.06 -11.99 20.22
C LEU A 110 25.11 -11.35 18.83
N SER A 111 25.82 -11.99 17.91
CA SER A 111 25.82 -11.66 16.48
C SER A 111 24.45 -11.86 15.86
N LEU A 112 24.20 -11.23 14.70
CA LEU A 112 22.97 -11.44 13.93
C LEU A 112 22.73 -12.92 13.63
N ARG A 113 23.79 -13.68 13.32
CA ARG A 113 23.71 -15.14 13.16
C ARG A 113 23.15 -15.84 14.39
N SER A 114 23.70 -15.53 15.57
CA SER A 114 23.24 -16.12 16.84
C SER A 114 21.83 -15.64 17.22
N GLN A 115 21.47 -14.40 16.90
CA GLN A 115 20.11 -13.88 17.09
C GLN A 115 19.08 -14.66 16.25
N ILE A 116 19.34 -14.85 14.95
CA ILE A 116 18.49 -15.61 14.04
C ILE A 116 18.39 -17.08 14.48
N SER A 117 19.52 -17.71 14.80
CA SER A 117 19.54 -19.10 15.28
C SER A 117 18.69 -19.26 16.55
N ARG A 118 18.72 -18.27 17.44
CA ARG A 118 17.92 -18.27 18.67
C ARG A 118 16.43 -18.16 18.36
N TYR A 119 16.04 -17.25 17.47
CA TYR A 119 14.65 -17.12 17.03
C TYR A 119 14.15 -18.41 16.40
N LEU A 120 14.88 -18.98 15.45
CA LEU A 120 14.46 -20.22 14.77
C LEU A 120 14.37 -21.38 15.76
N THR A 121 15.31 -21.52 16.68
CA THR A 121 15.25 -22.57 17.72
C THR A 121 14.00 -22.41 18.60
N ALA A 122 13.62 -21.18 18.94
CA ALA A 122 12.42 -20.90 19.72
C ALA A 122 11.11 -21.17 18.95
N ASN A 123 11.16 -21.18 17.61
CA ASN A 123 10.01 -21.35 16.72
C ASN A 123 10.06 -22.67 15.93
N GLY A 124 10.66 -23.73 16.50
CA GLY A 124 10.65 -25.07 15.91
C GLY A 124 11.45 -25.21 14.62
N GLY A 125 12.37 -24.28 14.35
CA GLY A 125 13.20 -24.23 13.14
C GLY A 125 12.55 -23.51 11.96
N ALA A 126 11.35 -22.95 12.13
CA ALA A 126 10.61 -22.26 11.08
C ALA A 126 10.48 -20.76 11.35
N ALA A 127 10.42 -19.99 10.27
CA ALA A 127 9.94 -18.61 10.25
C ALA A 127 8.45 -18.59 9.89
N ASP A 128 7.74 -17.58 10.37
CA ASP A 128 6.36 -17.29 10.02
C ASP A 128 6.34 -16.60 8.64
N PRO A 129 5.72 -17.20 7.60
CA PRO A 129 5.70 -16.62 6.26
C PRO A 129 4.97 -15.28 6.19
N ASN A 130 4.05 -15.01 7.12
CA ASN A 130 3.24 -13.79 7.16
C ASN A 130 3.85 -12.68 8.05
N ALA A 131 5.03 -12.91 8.63
CA ALA A 131 5.71 -11.93 9.47
C ALA A 131 6.61 -10.99 8.65
N LEU A 132 6.76 -9.75 9.13
CA LEU A 132 7.77 -8.82 8.63
C LEU A 132 9.07 -9.00 9.42
N TYR A 133 10.13 -9.39 8.72
CA TYR A 133 11.47 -9.51 9.29
C TYR A 133 12.32 -8.29 8.98
N THR A 134 13.27 -7.97 9.86
CA THR A 134 14.38 -7.08 9.53
C THR A 134 15.71 -7.76 9.83
N VAL A 135 16.68 -7.61 8.94
CA VAL A 135 18.07 -8.03 9.16
C VAL A 135 19.00 -6.87 8.85
N TRP A 136 19.38 -6.11 9.89
CA TRP A 136 20.22 -4.91 9.73
C TRP A 136 21.48 -4.97 10.59
N GLY A 137 22.63 -5.08 9.95
CA GLY A 137 23.93 -5.11 10.62
C GLY A 137 25.07 -4.83 9.68
N GLY A 138 26.29 -4.83 10.20
CA GLY A 138 27.52 -4.57 9.45
C GLY A 138 28.27 -3.33 9.92
N ALA A 139 27.60 -2.33 10.49
CA ALA A 139 28.28 -1.10 10.96
C ALA A 139 29.38 -1.41 11.99
N ASN A 140 29.12 -2.33 12.92
CA ASN A 140 30.10 -2.79 13.91
C ASN A 140 31.31 -3.50 13.27
N ASP A 141 31.11 -4.25 12.20
CA ASP A 141 32.18 -4.85 11.39
C ASP A 141 32.99 -3.76 10.66
N LEU A 142 32.33 -2.72 10.14
CA LEU A 142 33.00 -1.58 9.51
C LEU A 142 33.81 -0.75 10.50
N PHE A 143 33.38 -0.62 11.75
CA PHE A 143 34.19 0.00 12.81
C PHE A 143 35.45 -0.82 13.09
N ALA A 144 35.35 -2.15 13.10
CA ALA A 144 36.51 -3.03 13.22
C ALA A 144 37.46 -2.91 11.99
N ALA A 145 36.90 -2.82 10.78
CA ALA A 145 37.65 -2.58 9.56
C ALA A 145 38.39 -1.24 9.57
N ALA A 146 37.73 -0.18 10.04
CA ALA A 146 38.34 1.15 10.19
C ALA A 146 39.47 1.15 11.22
N ALA A 147 39.33 0.41 12.32
CA ALA A 147 40.37 0.25 13.33
C ALA A 147 41.55 -0.62 12.87
N ALA A 148 41.35 -1.48 11.87
CA ALA A 148 42.38 -2.35 11.30
C ALA A 148 42.45 -2.24 9.75
N PRO A 149 42.93 -1.11 9.18
CA PRO A 149 42.87 -0.84 7.74
C PRO A 149 43.50 -1.92 6.85
N ALA A 150 44.59 -2.56 7.32
CA ALA A 150 45.26 -3.65 6.60
C ALA A 150 44.39 -4.91 6.46
N GLN A 151 43.38 -5.09 7.31
CA GLN A 151 42.44 -6.20 7.30
C GLN A 151 41.05 -5.80 6.81
N ALA A 152 40.84 -4.52 6.46
CA ALA A 152 39.53 -3.97 6.16
C ALA A 152 38.79 -4.76 5.09
N GLN A 153 39.45 -5.08 3.97
CA GLN A 153 38.84 -5.85 2.88
C GLN A 153 38.35 -7.24 3.34
N ALA A 154 39.14 -7.93 4.17
CA ALA A 154 38.79 -9.25 4.68
C ALA A 154 37.60 -9.18 5.66
N ILE A 155 37.60 -8.18 6.55
CA ILE A 155 36.52 -7.94 7.51
C ILE A 155 35.22 -7.60 6.79
N VAL A 156 35.26 -6.67 5.83
CA VAL A 156 34.10 -6.28 5.01
C VAL A 156 33.57 -7.46 4.21
N GLY A 157 34.44 -8.22 3.55
CA GLY A 157 34.04 -9.40 2.77
C GLY A 157 33.39 -10.50 3.62
N ALA A 158 33.92 -10.74 4.82
CA ALA A 158 33.34 -11.69 5.77
C ALA A 158 31.97 -11.21 6.29
N ALA A 159 31.83 -9.91 6.58
CA ALA A 159 30.57 -9.32 7.01
C ALA A 159 29.49 -9.38 5.91
N VAL A 160 29.84 -9.07 4.65
CA VAL A 160 28.92 -9.20 3.51
C VAL A 160 28.46 -10.65 3.36
N THR A 161 29.41 -11.60 3.34
CA THR A 161 29.11 -13.03 3.19
C THR A 161 28.20 -13.53 4.32
N GLY A 162 28.50 -13.13 5.56
CA GLY A 162 27.70 -13.48 6.72
C GLY A 162 26.28 -12.90 6.67
N GLN A 163 26.12 -11.68 6.16
CA GLN A 163 24.83 -11.00 6.12
C GLN A 163 23.92 -11.63 5.07
N VAL A 164 24.48 -11.96 3.89
CA VAL A 164 23.78 -12.74 2.86
C VAL A 164 23.33 -14.09 3.42
N ALA A 165 24.22 -14.80 4.14
CA ALA A 165 23.88 -16.08 4.75
C ALA A 165 22.77 -15.97 5.81
N ASN A 166 22.76 -14.89 6.60
CA ASN A 166 21.73 -14.62 7.60
C ASN A 166 20.34 -14.44 6.95
N VAL A 167 20.25 -13.63 5.88
CA VAL A 167 19.00 -13.44 5.12
C VAL A 167 18.54 -14.75 4.49
N MET A 168 19.44 -15.48 3.81
CA MET A 168 19.11 -16.77 3.21
C MET A 168 18.67 -17.82 4.24
N THR A 169 19.20 -17.78 5.46
CA THR A 169 18.79 -18.69 6.54
C THR A 169 17.33 -18.46 6.93
N LEU A 170 16.90 -17.20 7.06
CA LEU A 170 15.49 -16.87 7.34
C LEU A 170 14.58 -17.24 6.17
N GLN A 171 14.99 -16.90 4.95
CA GLN A 171 14.22 -17.24 3.74
C GLN A 171 14.03 -18.76 3.62
N ASN A 172 15.09 -19.55 3.80
CA ASN A 172 15.02 -21.01 3.76
C ASN A 172 14.20 -21.59 4.91
N ALA A 173 14.00 -20.84 6.00
CA ALA A 173 13.11 -21.21 7.10
C ALA A 173 11.64 -20.79 6.87
N GLY A 174 11.33 -20.09 5.78
CA GLY A 174 9.97 -19.71 5.38
C GLY A 174 9.68 -18.20 5.39
N ALA A 175 10.63 -17.34 5.78
CA ALA A 175 10.40 -15.90 5.78
C ALA A 175 10.22 -15.36 4.34
N GLN A 176 9.16 -14.60 4.10
CA GLN A 176 8.85 -14.04 2.77
C GLN A 176 9.18 -12.54 2.66
N TYR A 177 8.97 -11.77 3.74
CA TYR A 177 9.14 -10.32 3.75
C TYR A 177 10.28 -9.92 4.69
N ILE A 178 11.43 -9.57 4.12
CA ILE A 178 12.65 -9.29 4.88
C ILE A 178 13.19 -7.89 4.49
N LEU A 179 13.02 -6.91 5.37
CA LEU A 179 13.69 -5.61 5.27
C LEU A 179 15.20 -5.78 5.48
N VAL A 180 15.98 -5.31 4.52
CA VAL A 180 17.45 -5.31 4.58
C VAL A 180 17.98 -3.91 4.30
N PRO A 181 18.09 -3.08 5.36
CA PRO A 181 18.70 -1.77 5.22
C PRO A 181 20.20 -1.87 4.93
N ASN A 182 20.69 -0.99 4.07
CA ASN A 182 22.11 -0.80 3.87
C ASN A 182 22.74 -0.06 5.07
N VAL A 183 24.06 0.05 5.13
CA VAL A 183 24.73 0.84 6.18
C VAL A 183 24.65 2.32 5.82
N PRO A 184 24.24 3.22 6.74
CA PRO A 184 24.24 4.66 6.50
C PRO A 184 25.65 5.17 6.16
N ASP A 185 25.76 6.34 5.54
CA ASP A 185 27.07 6.91 5.21
C ASP A 185 27.87 7.26 6.48
N LEU A 186 28.79 6.36 6.85
CA LEU A 186 29.61 6.52 8.05
C LEU A 186 30.48 7.78 7.98
N GLY A 187 30.90 8.20 6.80
CA GLY A 187 31.81 9.33 6.62
C GLY A 187 31.22 10.67 7.04
N ILE A 188 29.89 10.77 7.07
CA ILE A 188 29.18 11.98 7.51
C ILE A 188 28.72 11.93 8.97
N THR A 189 29.01 10.85 9.69
CA THR A 189 28.75 10.75 11.13
C THR A 189 29.74 11.59 11.95
N PRO A 190 29.36 12.09 13.14
CA PRO A 190 30.25 12.88 13.99
C PRO A 190 31.57 12.16 14.33
N GLN A 191 31.54 10.85 14.56
CA GLN A 191 32.72 10.04 14.88
C GLN A 191 33.77 10.04 13.75
N PHE A 192 33.37 9.88 12.50
CA PHE A 192 34.29 9.86 11.36
C PHE A 192 34.69 11.28 10.93
N ARG A 193 33.79 12.27 11.03
CA ARG A 193 34.13 13.68 10.81
C ARG A 193 35.18 14.18 11.79
N ALA A 194 35.14 13.74 13.05
CA ALA A 194 36.12 14.09 14.08
C ALA A 194 37.55 13.60 13.73
N GLN A 195 37.69 12.62 12.84
CA GLN A 195 38.97 12.12 12.34
C GLN A 195 39.49 12.93 11.13
N GLY A 196 38.83 14.03 10.77
CA GLY A 196 39.19 14.88 9.64
C GLY A 196 38.77 14.29 8.29
N ALA A 197 39.16 14.97 7.20
CA ALA A 197 38.74 14.62 5.84
C ALA A 197 39.11 13.18 5.43
N ALA A 198 40.27 12.69 5.88
CA ALA A 198 40.72 11.32 5.59
C ALA A 198 39.83 10.27 6.28
N GLY A 199 39.46 10.49 7.55
CA GLY A 199 38.55 9.61 8.27
C GLY A 199 37.15 9.62 7.66
N ALA A 200 36.60 10.80 7.36
CA ALA A 200 35.32 10.93 6.67
C ALA A 200 35.31 10.17 5.34
N ALA A 201 36.32 10.36 4.48
CA ALA A 201 36.43 9.65 3.21
C ALA A 201 36.54 8.12 3.39
N ALA A 202 37.31 7.65 4.38
CA ALA A 202 37.42 6.23 4.69
C ALA A 202 36.09 5.63 5.17
N GLY A 203 35.33 6.35 6.00
CA GLY A 203 34.01 5.93 6.46
C GLY A 203 33.03 5.75 5.29
N THR A 204 32.94 6.74 4.40
CA THR A 204 32.09 6.66 3.20
C THR A 204 32.52 5.50 2.29
N ALA A 205 33.83 5.30 2.09
CA ALA A 205 34.34 4.22 1.25
C ALA A 205 34.01 2.83 1.81
N LEU A 206 34.13 2.64 3.13
CA LEU A 206 33.76 1.39 3.80
C LEU A 206 32.26 1.10 3.67
N ALA A 207 31.41 2.08 3.94
CA ALA A 207 29.96 1.94 3.82
C ALA A 207 29.55 1.62 2.37
N THR A 208 30.11 2.35 1.39
CA THR A 208 29.85 2.12 -0.04
C THR A 208 30.27 0.71 -0.47
N GLY A 209 31.47 0.27 -0.09
CA GLY A 209 31.98 -1.06 -0.43
C GLY A 209 31.14 -2.18 0.18
N TYR A 210 30.73 -2.03 1.44
CA TYR A 210 29.83 -2.98 2.10
C TYR A 210 28.46 -3.03 1.43
N ASN A 211 27.83 -1.88 1.19
CA ASN A 211 26.49 -1.79 0.63
C ASN A 211 26.40 -2.40 -0.79
N ASN A 212 27.39 -2.09 -1.64
CA ASN A 212 27.48 -2.68 -2.98
C ASN A 212 27.67 -4.20 -2.90
N GLY A 213 28.57 -4.67 -2.03
CA GLY A 213 28.79 -6.09 -1.81
C GLY A 213 27.54 -6.80 -1.29
N LEU A 214 26.84 -6.21 -0.31
CA LEU A 214 25.63 -6.75 0.29
C LEU A 214 24.53 -6.98 -0.75
N TYR A 215 24.12 -5.94 -1.47
CA TYR A 215 23.01 -6.09 -2.42
C TYR A 215 23.38 -6.93 -3.64
N SER A 216 24.62 -6.84 -4.15
CA SER A 216 25.09 -7.75 -5.19
C SER A 216 25.10 -9.22 -4.75
N GLY A 217 25.46 -9.47 -3.48
CA GLY A 217 25.54 -10.80 -2.89
C GLY A 217 24.15 -11.39 -2.65
N LEU A 218 23.20 -10.59 -2.17
CA LEU A 218 21.80 -10.99 -2.01
C LEU A 218 21.16 -11.31 -3.36
N ALA A 219 21.34 -10.44 -4.35
CA ALA A 219 20.85 -10.70 -5.71
C ALA A 219 21.46 -11.97 -6.31
N SER A 220 22.78 -12.16 -6.17
CA SER A 220 23.47 -13.37 -6.65
C SER A 220 23.02 -14.66 -5.95
N ALA A 221 22.59 -14.55 -4.69
CA ALA A 221 22.06 -15.67 -3.91
C ALA A 221 20.58 -15.98 -4.21
N GLY A 222 19.90 -15.15 -5.01
CA GLY A 222 18.45 -15.27 -5.23
C GLY A 222 17.63 -14.96 -3.98
N ALA A 223 18.13 -14.06 -3.11
CA ALA A 223 17.42 -13.66 -1.91
C ALA A 223 16.21 -12.78 -2.25
N ARG A 224 15.09 -13.01 -1.57
CA ARG A 224 13.92 -12.13 -1.53
C ARG A 224 14.09 -11.16 -0.37
N PHE A 225 14.17 -9.87 -0.66
CA PHE A 225 14.34 -8.84 0.36
C PHE A 225 13.77 -7.50 -0.10
N ILE A 226 13.46 -6.65 0.88
CA ILE A 226 13.01 -5.27 0.70
C ILE A 226 14.22 -4.37 1.02
N PRO A 227 14.86 -3.76 0.02
CA PRO A 227 16.00 -2.88 0.25
C PRO A 227 15.57 -1.58 0.93
N VAL A 228 16.36 -1.07 1.88
CA VAL A 228 16.13 0.23 2.53
C VAL A 228 17.40 1.08 2.40
N ASP A 229 17.34 2.16 1.64
CA ASP A 229 18.49 2.99 1.30
C ASP A 229 18.78 4.07 2.37
N THR A 230 19.24 3.62 3.53
CA THR A 230 19.61 4.50 4.65
C THR A 230 20.84 5.35 4.35
N PHE A 231 21.71 4.91 3.43
CA PHE A 231 22.86 5.65 2.96
C PHE A 231 22.44 6.94 2.27
N SER A 232 21.55 6.85 1.26
CA SER A 232 21.05 8.03 0.55
C SER A 232 20.14 8.88 1.44
N LEU A 233 19.24 8.26 2.22
CA LEU A 233 18.35 8.99 3.13
C LEU A 233 19.13 9.90 4.09
N LEU A 234 20.18 9.39 4.75
CA LEU A 234 20.98 10.20 5.69
C LEU A 234 21.64 11.39 4.98
N ARG A 235 22.16 11.18 3.76
CA ARG A 235 22.80 12.24 2.98
C ARG A 235 21.80 13.31 2.56
N GLU A 236 20.59 12.91 2.18
CA GLU A 236 19.49 13.83 1.84
C GLU A 236 19.09 14.69 3.05
N ILE A 237 18.90 14.08 4.22
CA ILE A 237 18.58 14.79 5.47
C ILE A 237 19.68 15.78 5.83
N VAL A 238 20.95 15.37 5.76
CA VAL A 238 22.09 16.25 6.09
C VAL A 238 22.25 17.38 5.08
N ALA A 239 21.93 17.15 3.80
CA ALA A 239 22.02 18.15 2.74
C ALA A 239 20.92 19.21 2.84
N ASN A 240 19.71 18.83 3.26
CA ASN A 240 18.58 19.74 3.43
C ASN A 240 17.81 19.45 4.74
N PRO A 241 18.36 19.84 5.91
CA PRO A 241 17.81 19.42 7.21
C PRO A 241 16.59 20.23 7.67
N ALA A 242 16.39 21.44 7.16
CA ALA A 242 15.38 22.37 7.66
C ALA A 242 13.93 21.83 7.54
N PRO A 243 13.50 21.18 6.42
CA PRO A 243 12.17 20.58 6.32
C PRO A 243 11.91 19.51 7.40
N TYR A 244 12.96 18.77 7.80
CA TYR A 244 12.86 17.74 8.84
C TYR A 244 12.81 18.30 10.27
N GLY A 245 12.82 19.63 10.44
CA GLY A 245 12.92 20.28 11.74
C GLY A 245 14.32 20.19 12.37
N ILE A 246 15.32 19.77 11.59
CA ILE A 246 16.68 19.51 12.06
C ILE A 246 17.52 20.78 11.87
N THR A 247 18.20 21.20 12.93
CA THR A 247 19.11 22.36 12.91
C THR A 247 20.57 21.97 13.10
N ASN A 248 20.86 20.75 13.58
CA ASN A 248 22.22 20.28 13.79
C ASN A 248 22.47 18.91 13.13
N THR A 249 23.35 18.91 12.13
CA THR A 249 23.73 17.73 11.34
C THR A 249 25.17 17.29 11.57
N THR A 250 25.90 17.90 12.51
CA THR A 250 27.36 17.70 12.68
C THR A 250 27.78 17.40 14.11
N GLY A 251 27.12 17.98 15.11
CA GLY A 251 27.30 17.69 16.52
C GLY A 251 26.39 16.56 17.01
N THR A 252 26.42 16.30 18.32
CA THR A 252 25.66 15.22 18.95
C THR A 252 24.65 15.74 19.97
N ALA A 253 23.50 15.09 20.09
CA ALA A 253 22.48 15.48 21.05
C ALA A 253 22.88 15.15 22.50
N CYS A 254 23.80 14.21 22.71
CA CYS A 254 24.25 13.74 24.02
C CYS A 254 25.62 14.32 24.37
N ASN A 255 25.80 14.66 25.66
CA ASN A 255 27.06 15.15 26.22
C ASN A 255 27.81 14.07 27.01
N PRO A 256 29.17 14.07 26.99
CA PRO A 256 30.04 14.97 26.21
C PRO A 256 29.95 14.73 24.69
N GLN A 257 30.07 15.80 23.90
CA GLN A 257 29.89 15.75 22.45
C GLN A 257 30.77 14.67 21.79
N VAL A 258 30.21 13.92 20.84
CA VAL A 258 30.85 12.83 20.06
C VAL A 258 31.19 11.57 20.87
N THR A 259 31.68 11.68 22.11
CA THR A 259 32.18 10.54 22.90
C THR A 259 31.17 9.95 23.87
N ALA A 260 30.05 10.65 24.12
CA ALA A 260 28.91 10.10 24.85
C ALA A 260 28.45 8.75 24.26
N GLN A 261 27.86 7.92 25.10
CA GLN A 261 27.19 6.69 24.66
C GLN A 261 25.70 6.91 24.76
N SER A 262 24.99 6.89 23.63
CA SER A 262 23.54 7.15 23.58
C SER A 262 22.73 6.18 24.45
N ILE A 263 23.22 4.97 24.70
CA ILE A 263 22.58 3.97 25.57
C ILE A 263 22.22 4.49 26.98
N THR A 264 22.98 5.46 27.52
CA THR A 264 22.72 6.11 28.82
C THR A 264 22.31 7.58 28.69
N CYS A 265 22.17 8.08 27.47
CA CYS A 265 21.79 9.47 27.21
C CYS A 265 20.34 9.72 27.57
N ASN A 266 20.09 10.70 28.44
CA ASN A 266 18.79 11.05 29.00
C ASN A 266 18.62 12.58 29.08
N PRO A 267 17.45 13.11 29.49
CA PRO A 267 17.21 14.56 29.53
C PRO A 267 18.23 15.36 30.35
N GLY A 268 18.83 14.76 31.37
CA GLY A 268 19.89 15.39 32.17
C GLY A 268 21.26 15.49 31.46
N THR A 269 21.45 14.77 30.36
CA THR A 269 22.71 14.71 29.60
C THR A 269 22.58 15.21 28.17
N TYR A 270 21.44 15.80 27.80
CA TYR A 270 21.27 16.42 26.48
C TYR A 270 22.13 17.68 26.32
N ALA A 271 22.51 17.96 25.08
CA ALA A 271 23.20 19.18 24.69
C ALA A 271 22.32 20.42 24.89
N THR A 272 21.04 20.28 24.53
CA THR A 272 19.97 21.24 24.77
C THR A 272 18.68 20.47 25.06
N PRO A 273 17.69 21.06 25.76
CA PRO A 273 16.43 20.37 26.06
C PRO A 273 15.68 19.83 24.82
N ASN A 274 15.81 20.52 23.67
CA ASN A 274 15.20 20.14 22.38
C ASN A 274 16.13 19.31 21.47
N ALA A 275 17.30 18.88 21.96
CA ALA A 275 18.25 18.13 21.15
C ALA A 275 17.69 16.82 20.53
N PRO A 276 16.77 16.08 21.18
CA PRO A 276 16.12 14.92 20.56
C PRO A 276 15.38 15.22 19.25
N ASP A 277 14.89 16.45 19.09
CA ASP A 277 14.08 16.88 17.95
C ASP A 277 14.86 17.67 16.89
N THR A 278 15.98 18.29 17.27
CA THR A 278 16.70 19.24 16.40
C THR A 278 18.06 18.74 15.90
N TYR A 279 18.53 17.57 16.35
CA TYR A 279 19.80 16.98 15.94
C TYR A 279 19.57 15.71 15.11
N VAL A 280 20.45 15.42 14.15
CA VAL A 280 20.46 14.12 13.45
C VAL A 280 21.00 13.02 14.36
N PHE A 281 22.10 13.30 15.07
CA PHE A 281 22.88 12.30 15.78
C PHE A 281 22.74 12.44 17.30
N ALA A 282 22.41 11.34 17.98
CA ALA A 282 22.43 11.26 19.44
C ALA A 282 23.86 11.26 19.96
N ASP A 283 24.73 10.42 19.38
CA ASP A 283 26.14 10.32 19.72
C ASP A 283 27.02 10.26 18.46
N GLY A 284 28.24 9.71 18.55
CA GLY A 284 29.18 9.64 17.44
C GLY A 284 28.64 8.98 16.16
N VAL A 285 27.65 8.09 16.25
CA VAL A 285 27.12 7.31 15.11
C VAL A 285 25.61 7.07 15.14
N HIS A 286 24.97 7.11 16.31
CA HIS A 286 23.57 6.75 16.45
C HIS A 286 22.61 7.92 16.17
N PRO A 287 21.44 7.69 15.55
CA PRO A 287 20.42 8.71 15.33
C PRO A 287 19.74 9.19 16.63
N THR A 288 19.23 10.41 16.62
CA THR A 288 18.27 10.90 17.64
C THR A 288 16.89 10.28 17.48
N THR A 289 15.99 10.55 18.43
CA THR A 289 14.59 10.15 18.36
C THR A 289 13.92 10.63 17.09
N LYS A 290 14.08 11.91 16.72
CA LYS A 290 13.52 12.44 15.46
C LYS A 290 14.05 11.72 14.22
N ALA A 291 15.34 11.41 14.20
CA ALA A 291 15.92 10.69 13.07
C ALA A 291 15.46 9.23 12.99
N HIS A 292 15.17 8.58 14.13
CA HIS A 292 14.53 7.26 14.16
C HIS A 292 13.06 7.29 13.71
N GLU A 293 12.30 8.32 14.06
CA GLU A 293 10.93 8.54 13.54
C GLU A 293 10.96 8.62 12.01
N ILE A 294 11.80 9.49 11.45
CA ILE A 294 11.96 9.65 9.99
C ILE A 294 12.36 8.33 9.31
N LEU A 295 13.25 7.55 9.93
CA LEU A 295 13.66 6.25 9.41
C LEU A 295 12.52 5.22 9.43
N ALA A 296 11.67 5.24 10.46
CA ALA A 296 10.51 4.38 10.55
C ALA A 296 9.48 4.73 9.47
N ASP A 297 9.19 6.02 9.30
CA ASP A 297 8.29 6.52 8.25
C ASP A 297 8.81 6.13 6.86
N TYR A 298 10.12 6.23 6.63
CA TYR A 298 10.73 5.78 5.39
C TYR A 298 10.52 4.27 5.18
N ALA A 299 10.81 3.44 6.18
CA ALA A 299 10.63 1.99 6.07
C ALA A 299 9.17 1.62 5.78
N LEU A 300 8.21 2.24 6.47
CA LEU A 300 6.78 2.04 6.25
C LEU A 300 6.35 2.48 4.84
N SER A 301 6.89 3.60 4.33
CA SER A 301 6.58 4.06 2.98
C SER A 301 6.97 3.07 1.89
N LEU A 302 8.02 2.27 2.11
CA LEU A 302 8.44 1.21 1.19
C LEU A 302 7.48 0.01 1.23
N LEU A 303 6.81 -0.24 2.36
CA LEU A 303 5.82 -1.29 2.52
C LEU A 303 4.47 -0.89 1.90
N ASP A 304 4.06 0.35 2.10
CA ASP A 304 2.77 0.87 1.67
C ASP A 304 2.68 1.14 0.17
N ALA A 305 3.75 1.68 -0.43
CA ALA A 305 3.69 2.20 -1.79
C ALA A 305 3.30 1.17 -2.86
N PRO A 306 3.86 -0.06 -2.91
CA PRO A 306 3.42 -1.04 -3.89
C PRO A 306 1.92 -1.35 -3.78
N ARG A 307 1.40 -1.38 -2.54
CA ARG A 307 -0.01 -1.65 -2.27
C ARG A 307 -0.91 -0.50 -2.71
N GLN A 308 -0.51 0.75 -2.47
CA GLN A 308 -1.22 1.92 -2.98
C GLN A 308 -1.39 1.84 -4.49
N LEU A 309 -0.32 1.48 -5.20
CA LEU A 309 -0.36 1.44 -6.66
C LEU A 309 -1.13 0.22 -7.20
N ALA A 310 -1.20 -0.88 -6.46
CA ALA A 310 -2.06 -2.03 -6.80
C ALA A 310 -3.57 -1.71 -6.77
N VAL A 311 -3.98 -0.56 -6.23
CA VAL A 311 -5.38 -0.09 -6.26
C VAL A 311 -5.81 0.39 -7.66
N LEU A 312 -4.88 0.93 -8.46
CA LEU A 312 -5.22 1.58 -9.73
C LEU A 312 -6.06 0.70 -10.67
N PRO A 313 -5.63 -0.53 -11.02
CA PRO A 313 -6.43 -1.37 -11.91
C PRO A 313 -7.75 -1.81 -11.27
N HIS A 314 -7.80 -1.99 -9.94
CA HIS A 314 -9.05 -2.30 -9.23
C HIS A 314 -10.04 -1.13 -9.32
N SER A 315 -9.58 0.12 -9.22
CA SER A 315 -10.42 1.32 -9.39
C SER A 315 -11.06 1.37 -10.77
N GLU A 316 -10.31 1.06 -11.84
CA GLU A 316 -10.86 0.93 -13.18
C GLU A 316 -11.86 -0.23 -13.31
N ALA A 317 -11.67 -1.34 -12.59
CA ALA A 317 -12.63 -2.45 -12.59
C ALA A 317 -14.02 -2.02 -12.09
N MET A 318 -14.07 -1.13 -11.10
CA MET A 318 -15.34 -0.60 -10.57
C MET A 318 -16.02 0.34 -11.58
N VAL A 319 -15.27 1.24 -12.22
CA VAL A 319 -15.80 2.12 -13.28
C VAL A 319 -16.27 1.31 -14.48
N GLY A 320 -15.50 0.30 -14.89
CA GLY A 320 -15.84 -0.60 -15.99
C GLY A 320 -17.07 -1.46 -15.71
N ARG A 321 -17.25 -1.90 -14.47
CA ARG A 321 -18.49 -2.58 -14.02
C ARG A 321 -19.70 -1.64 -14.07
N ALA A 322 -19.59 -0.43 -13.55
CA ALA A 322 -20.67 0.55 -13.61
C ALA A 322 -21.07 0.85 -15.06
N ARG A 323 -20.08 1.03 -15.95
CA ARG A 323 -20.30 1.16 -17.41
C ARG A 323 -21.06 -0.03 -17.99
N ALA A 324 -20.59 -1.25 -17.69
CA ALA A 324 -21.20 -2.48 -18.21
C ALA A 324 -22.66 -2.61 -17.75
N ASP A 325 -22.97 -2.27 -16.51
CA ASP A 325 -24.34 -2.28 -15.98
C ASP A 325 -25.24 -1.27 -16.71
N ARG A 326 -24.75 -0.05 -16.97
CA ARG A 326 -25.52 0.97 -17.71
C ARG A 326 -25.77 0.55 -19.15
N VAL A 327 -24.75 0.06 -19.87
CA VAL A 327 -24.91 -0.42 -21.25
C VAL A 327 -25.84 -1.63 -21.31
N GLY A 328 -25.73 -2.56 -20.36
CA GLY A 328 -26.65 -3.70 -20.24
C GLY A 328 -28.10 -3.27 -20.01
N ALA A 329 -28.33 -2.23 -19.20
CA ALA A 329 -29.66 -1.64 -19.01
C ALA A 329 -30.20 -1.00 -20.31
N GLN A 330 -29.35 -0.33 -21.09
CA GLN A 330 -29.72 0.22 -22.40
C GLN A 330 -30.07 -0.89 -23.40
N ALA A 331 -29.26 -1.95 -23.48
CA ALA A 331 -29.49 -3.10 -24.36
C ALA A 331 -30.76 -3.90 -23.99
N ALA A 332 -31.11 -3.95 -22.70
CA ALA A 332 -32.34 -4.58 -22.21
C ALA A 332 -33.59 -3.72 -22.43
N SER A 333 -33.43 -2.40 -22.60
CA SER A 333 -34.55 -1.49 -22.85
C SER A 333 -34.99 -1.58 -24.31
N ARG A 334 -36.06 -2.34 -24.56
CA ARG A 334 -36.66 -2.45 -25.89
C ARG A 334 -37.50 -1.19 -26.21
N PRO A 335 -37.28 -0.50 -27.34
CA PRO A 335 -38.19 0.53 -27.80
C PRO A 335 -39.55 -0.05 -28.21
N ASP A 336 -40.64 0.68 -28.02
CA ASP A 336 -41.99 0.26 -28.45
C ASP A 336 -42.15 0.20 -29.98
N VAL A 337 -41.24 0.83 -30.72
CA VAL A 337 -41.25 0.93 -32.18
C VAL A 337 -39.87 0.57 -32.73
N ASP A 338 -39.83 -0.21 -33.80
CA ASP A 338 -38.61 -0.50 -34.54
C ASP A 338 -38.03 0.80 -35.13
N GLY A 339 -36.71 0.95 -35.08
CA GLY A 339 -36.05 2.16 -35.52
C GLY A 339 -34.71 2.42 -34.86
N MET A 340 -34.16 3.58 -35.15
CA MET A 340 -32.91 4.05 -34.57
C MET A 340 -33.20 4.81 -33.28
N ARG A 341 -32.39 4.58 -32.25
CA ARG A 341 -32.44 5.28 -30.98
C ARG A 341 -31.08 5.85 -30.66
N TRP A 342 -31.06 7.04 -30.08
CA TRP A 342 -29.89 7.57 -29.40
C TRP A 342 -30.13 7.58 -27.90
N TRP A 343 -29.05 7.43 -27.13
CA TRP A 343 -29.07 7.64 -25.69
C TRP A 343 -27.81 8.33 -25.20
N ALA A 344 -27.94 9.02 -24.08
CA ALA A 344 -26.85 9.61 -23.31
C ALA A 344 -27.05 9.25 -21.83
N ASP A 345 -26.01 8.80 -21.16
CA ASP A 345 -25.98 8.44 -19.74
C ASP A 345 -24.93 9.30 -19.04
N VAL A 346 -25.34 10.04 -18.03
CA VAL A 346 -24.44 10.75 -17.13
C VAL A 346 -24.51 10.04 -15.79
N ARG A 347 -23.35 9.62 -15.28
CA ARG A 347 -23.25 9.00 -13.97
C ARG A 347 -22.16 9.64 -13.12
N GLY A 348 -22.26 9.44 -11.82
CA GLY A 348 -21.22 9.72 -10.85
C GLY A 348 -20.95 8.44 -10.07
N ASP A 349 -19.71 7.98 -10.12
CA ASP A 349 -19.24 6.76 -9.48
C ASP A 349 -18.44 7.13 -8.23
N SER A 350 -18.74 6.50 -7.10
CA SER A 350 -18.03 6.66 -5.83
C SER A 350 -17.48 5.32 -5.38
N GLN A 351 -16.22 5.33 -4.95
CA GLN A 351 -15.52 4.15 -4.44
C GLN A 351 -14.99 4.49 -3.05
N ARG A 352 -15.11 3.56 -2.09
CA ARG A 352 -14.58 3.76 -0.72
C ARG A 352 -14.19 2.44 -0.07
N TYR A 353 -12.89 2.27 0.20
CA TYR A 353 -12.32 1.05 0.76
C TYR A 353 -11.51 1.32 2.03
N GLY A 354 -11.51 0.36 2.96
CA GLY A 354 -10.80 0.47 4.24
C GLY A 354 -11.29 1.63 5.10
N HIS A 355 -12.59 1.96 5.07
CA HIS A 355 -13.15 3.18 5.68
C HIS A 355 -12.66 4.50 5.08
N GLY A 356 -11.99 4.47 3.93
CA GLY A 356 -11.29 5.61 3.32
C GLY A 356 -9.80 5.64 3.65
N ASP A 357 -9.31 4.71 4.49
CA ASP A 357 -7.89 4.61 4.81
C ASP A 357 -7.12 3.86 3.72
N ASN A 358 -7.77 2.99 2.93
CA ASN A 358 -7.12 2.36 1.78
C ASN A 358 -7.16 3.28 0.56
N TYR A 359 -8.38 3.64 0.15
CA TYR A 359 -8.65 4.73 -0.79
C TYR A 359 -10.13 5.12 -0.79
N ASP A 360 -10.44 6.35 -1.20
CA ASP A 360 -11.78 6.77 -1.57
C ASP A 360 -11.80 7.86 -2.65
N GLY A 361 -12.95 8.03 -3.28
CA GLY A 361 -13.11 9.09 -4.28
C GLY A 361 -14.44 9.06 -5.02
N PHE A 362 -14.53 9.97 -5.99
CA PHE A 362 -15.72 10.17 -6.81
C PHE A 362 -15.35 10.75 -8.17
N GLY A 363 -16.09 10.37 -9.21
CA GLY A 363 -15.90 10.89 -10.55
C GLY A 363 -17.11 10.81 -11.47
N PRO A 364 -17.35 11.82 -12.31
CA PRO A 364 -18.37 11.75 -13.34
C PRO A 364 -17.92 10.94 -14.55
N THR A 365 -18.89 10.26 -15.18
CA THR A 365 -18.72 9.66 -16.51
C THR A 365 -19.91 9.99 -17.40
N LEU A 366 -19.62 10.30 -18.67
CA LEU A 366 -20.59 10.45 -19.74
C LEU A 366 -20.46 9.27 -20.70
N SER A 367 -21.56 8.64 -21.06
CA SER A 367 -21.62 7.65 -22.14
C SER A 367 -22.71 8.04 -23.13
N VAL A 368 -22.45 7.89 -24.42
CA VAL A 368 -23.40 8.15 -25.50
C VAL A 368 -23.44 6.96 -26.44
N GLY A 369 -24.62 6.63 -26.95
CA GLY A 369 -24.77 5.50 -27.84
C GLY A 369 -25.87 5.66 -28.87
N LEU A 370 -25.77 4.82 -29.89
CA LEU A 370 -26.73 4.67 -30.98
C LEU A 370 -27.05 3.19 -31.13
N ASP A 371 -28.34 2.85 -31.14
CA ASP A 371 -28.82 1.50 -31.39
C ASP A 371 -29.96 1.45 -32.41
N TRP A 372 -30.15 0.27 -32.99
CA TRP A 372 -31.25 -0.07 -33.86
C TRP A 372 -32.05 -1.20 -33.24
N ALA A 373 -33.37 -1.00 -33.16
CA ALA A 373 -34.34 -2.01 -32.77
C ALA A 373 -35.06 -2.57 -34.00
N ASN A 374 -35.12 -3.89 -34.11
CA ASN A 374 -35.89 -4.59 -35.13
C ASN A 374 -36.53 -5.85 -34.51
N GLY A 375 -37.83 -5.78 -34.26
CA GLY A 375 -38.57 -6.83 -33.57
C GLY A 375 -38.04 -7.03 -32.15
N GLY A 376 -37.54 -8.24 -31.88
CA GLY A 376 -36.96 -8.58 -30.58
C GLY A 376 -35.49 -8.22 -30.43
N LEU A 377 -34.81 -7.77 -31.49
CA LEU A 377 -33.37 -7.54 -31.52
C LEU A 377 -33.04 -6.05 -31.35
N VAL A 378 -32.05 -5.74 -30.53
CA VAL A 378 -31.41 -4.43 -30.38
C VAL A 378 -29.92 -4.62 -30.60
N TYR A 379 -29.27 -3.74 -31.35
CA TYR A 379 -27.81 -3.73 -31.46
C TYR A 379 -27.31 -2.31 -31.67
N GLY A 380 -26.15 -2.00 -31.12
CA GLY A 380 -25.64 -0.65 -31.13
C GLY A 380 -24.19 -0.54 -30.73
N GLY A 381 -23.71 0.69 -30.81
CA GLY A 381 -22.39 1.10 -30.36
C GLY A 381 -22.50 2.23 -29.37
N PHE A 382 -21.48 2.38 -28.53
CA PHE A 382 -21.38 3.47 -27.58
C PHE A 382 -19.94 3.96 -27.48
N ALA A 383 -19.79 5.22 -27.08
CA ALA A 383 -18.54 5.80 -26.64
C ALA A 383 -18.75 6.44 -25.27
N GLY A 384 -17.73 6.47 -24.44
CA GLY A 384 -17.78 7.08 -23.12
C GLY A 384 -16.49 7.79 -22.75
N TYR A 385 -16.62 8.76 -21.86
CA TYR A 385 -15.49 9.45 -21.25
C TYR A 385 -15.79 9.72 -19.77
N GLY A 386 -14.89 9.33 -18.88
CA GLY A 386 -14.99 9.50 -17.45
C GLY A 386 -13.73 10.10 -16.84
N GLN A 387 -13.90 10.78 -15.71
CA GLN A 387 -12.81 11.29 -14.89
C GLN A 387 -13.07 10.92 -13.44
N GLN A 388 -12.16 10.19 -12.81
CA GLN A 388 -12.22 9.86 -11.40
C GLN A 388 -11.13 10.61 -10.64
N LYS A 389 -11.47 11.06 -9.43
CA LYS A 389 -10.51 11.63 -8.50
C LYS A 389 -10.51 10.85 -7.21
N MET A 390 -9.35 10.30 -6.87
CA MET A 390 -9.18 9.34 -5.78
C MET A 390 -8.03 9.75 -4.84
N ASP A 391 -8.12 9.38 -3.57
CA ASP A 391 -7.12 9.64 -2.53
C ASP A 391 -6.85 8.34 -1.74
N TRP A 392 -5.59 8.09 -1.35
CA TRP A 392 -5.18 6.89 -0.58
C TRP A 392 -5.41 7.01 0.93
N GLY A 393 -6.15 8.03 1.38
CA GLY A 393 -6.35 8.33 2.78
C GLY A 393 -5.06 8.69 3.51
N LEU A 394 -5.16 8.96 4.81
CA LEU A 394 -4.02 9.13 5.72
C LEU A 394 -2.95 10.15 5.24
N ASN A 395 -3.36 11.13 4.42
CA ASN A 395 -2.46 12.08 3.79
C ASN A 395 -1.32 11.42 2.97
N ARG A 396 -1.66 10.35 2.23
CA ARG A 396 -0.72 9.59 1.39
C ARG A 396 -0.78 9.96 -0.10
N GLY A 397 -1.55 10.99 -0.44
CA GLY A 397 -1.68 11.50 -1.79
C GLY A 397 -2.87 10.86 -2.52
N GLY A 398 -2.88 10.99 -3.84
CA GLY A 398 -4.00 10.52 -4.66
C GLY A 398 -3.68 10.45 -6.14
N TRP A 399 -4.68 10.11 -6.93
CA TRP A 399 -4.57 10.08 -8.38
C TRP A 399 -5.85 10.58 -9.05
N ASP A 400 -5.67 11.20 -10.21
CA ASP A 400 -6.74 11.43 -11.17
C ASP A 400 -6.68 10.30 -12.23
N GLN A 401 -7.83 9.79 -12.65
CA GLN A 401 -7.96 8.70 -13.64
C GLN A 401 -8.93 9.14 -14.73
N ASP A 402 -8.47 9.22 -15.96
CA ASP A 402 -9.31 9.48 -17.13
C ASP A 402 -9.54 8.18 -17.90
N ASP A 403 -10.79 7.88 -18.24
CA ASP A 403 -11.15 6.71 -19.04
C ASP A 403 -11.87 7.14 -20.32
N ALA A 404 -11.46 6.60 -21.47
CA ALA A 404 -12.13 6.76 -22.75
C ALA A 404 -12.51 5.39 -23.29
N SER A 405 -13.81 5.13 -23.45
CA SER A 405 -14.33 3.81 -23.83
C SER A 405 -15.00 3.83 -25.20
N LEU A 406 -14.83 2.73 -25.94
CA LEU A 406 -15.57 2.44 -27.16
C LEU A 406 -16.04 0.98 -27.13
N GLY A 407 -17.32 0.76 -27.42
CA GLY A 407 -17.88 -0.58 -27.35
C GLY A 407 -19.11 -0.80 -28.21
N GLY A 408 -19.52 -2.06 -28.28
CA GLY A 408 -20.71 -2.52 -28.96
C GLY A 408 -21.52 -3.46 -28.10
N TYR A 409 -22.83 -3.48 -28.32
CA TYR A 409 -23.75 -4.35 -27.60
C TYR A 409 -24.82 -4.92 -28.53
N LEU A 410 -25.38 -6.05 -28.09
CA LEU A 410 -26.50 -6.72 -28.71
C LEU A 410 -27.46 -7.19 -27.62
N GLY A 411 -28.75 -7.07 -27.89
CA GLY A 411 -29.83 -7.46 -27.00
C GLY A 411 -30.89 -8.22 -27.79
N TRP A 412 -31.42 -9.27 -27.21
CA TRP A 412 -32.50 -10.06 -27.76
C TRP A 412 -33.59 -10.22 -26.70
N THR A 413 -34.84 -10.05 -27.13
CA THR A 413 -36.04 -10.20 -26.30
C THR A 413 -37.04 -11.09 -27.03
N GLY A 414 -37.50 -12.14 -26.36
CA GLY A 414 -38.42 -13.14 -26.92
C GLY A 414 -39.39 -13.66 -25.86
N GLY A 415 -40.65 -13.22 -25.94
CA GLY A 415 -41.63 -13.53 -24.90
C GLY A 415 -41.21 -12.96 -23.55
N ALA A 416 -41.10 -13.83 -22.54
CA ALA A 416 -40.63 -13.47 -21.21
C ALA A 416 -39.09 -13.39 -21.10
N ALA A 417 -38.37 -14.04 -21.99
CA ALA A 417 -36.92 -14.16 -21.93
C ALA A 417 -36.24 -12.96 -22.60
N TRP A 418 -35.09 -12.56 -22.04
CA TRP A 418 -34.20 -11.60 -22.65
C TRP A 418 -32.74 -11.97 -22.38
N VAL A 419 -31.87 -11.65 -23.33
CA VAL A 419 -30.42 -11.85 -23.26
C VAL A 419 -29.75 -10.65 -23.90
N ASN A 420 -28.72 -10.10 -23.28
CA ASN A 420 -27.87 -9.11 -23.93
C ASN A 420 -26.40 -9.39 -23.66
N GLY A 421 -25.54 -8.86 -24.52
CA GLY A 421 -24.10 -8.93 -24.35
C GLY A 421 -23.43 -7.68 -24.89
N GLN A 422 -22.22 -7.42 -24.40
CA GLN A 422 -21.41 -6.28 -24.79
C GLN A 422 -19.93 -6.63 -24.78
N VAL A 423 -19.17 -5.89 -25.59
CA VAL A 423 -17.71 -5.83 -25.54
C VAL A 423 -17.29 -4.38 -25.66
N SER A 424 -16.34 -3.95 -24.84
CA SER A 424 -15.76 -2.61 -24.93
C SER A 424 -14.26 -2.63 -24.67
N TYR A 425 -13.57 -1.70 -25.32
CA TYR A 425 -12.17 -1.39 -25.06
C TYR A 425 -12.08 0.02 -24.50
N THR A 426 -11.29 0.18 -23.44
CA THR A 426 -11.13 1.45 -22.73
C THR A 426 -9.65 1.78 -22.66
N TRP A 427 -9.29 3.00 -23.06
CA TRP A 427 -7.99 3.59 -22.79
C TRP A 427 -8.08 4.35 -21.48
N VAL A 428 -7.10 4.16 -20.61
CA VAL A 428 -7.06 4.77 -19.28
C VAL A 428 -5.74 5.55 -19.15
N SER A 429 -5.78 6.74 -18.59
CA SER A 429 -4.58 7.47 -18.19
C SER A 429 -4.68 7.87 -16.73
N TYR A 430 -3.59 7.73 -16.00
CA TYR A 430 -3.50 8.10 -14.59
C TYR A 430 -2.56 9.28 -14.43
N ASP A 431 -2.90 10.21 -13.55
CA ASP A 431 -1.99 11.24 -13.02
C ASP A 431 -1.88 11.04 -11.51
N ILE A 432 -0.71 10.62 -11.05
CA ILE A 432 -0.47 10.12 -9.69
C ILE A 432 0.41 11.10 -8.93
N ASP A 433 0.01 11.44 -7.70
CA ASP A 433 0.84 12.12 -6.71
C ASP A 433 0.88 11.31 -5.41
N ARG A 434 1.95 10.53 -5.21
CA ARG A 434 2.17 9.75 -3.98
C ARG A 434 2.90 10.61 -2.95
N ARG A 435 2.29 10.78 -1.77
CA ARG A 435 2.87 11.54 -0.66
C ARG A 435 3.52 10.62 0.36
N VAL A 436 4.80 10.85 0.63
CA VAL A 436 5.58 10.16 1.66
C VAL A 436 5.82 11.12 2.82
N ASN A 437 5.17 10.88 3.94
CA ASN A 437 5.43 11.62 5.18
C ASN A 437 6.74 11.12 5.80
N LEU A 438 7.59 12.03 6.27
CA LEU A 438 8.90 11.78 6.88
C LEU A 438 9.07 12.73 8.07
N GLY A 439 8.51 12.37 9.22
CA GLY A 439 8.39 13.24 10.38
C GLY A 439 7.56 14.50 10.03
N PRO A 440 8.10 15.72 10.24
CA PRO A 440 7.34 16.95 9.99
C PRO A 440 7.28 17.38 8.51
N THR A 441 7.99 16.70 7.62
CA THR A 441 7.98 17.00 6.16
C THR A 441 7.30 15.89 5.39
N SER A 442 6.88 16.20 4.17
CA SER A 442 6.42 15.20 3.21
C SER A 442 7.13 15.39 1.87
N ARG A 443 7.47 14.29 1.20
CA ARG A 443 7.87 14.28 -0.22
C ARG A 443 6.67 13.92 -1.07
N VAL A 444 6.60 14.44 -2.28
CA VAL A 444 5.60 14.07 -3.27
C VAL A 444 6.34 13.52 -4.48
N HIS A 445 5.99 12.30 -4.87
CA HIS A 445 6.51 11.64 -6.05
C HIS A 445 5.38 11.49 -7.05
N SER A 446 5.60 11.90 -8.29
CA SER A 446 4.56 11.92 -9.32
C SER A 446 4.88 10.98 -10.48
N GLY A 447 3.84 10.49 -11.16
CA GLY A 447 3.96 9.70 -12.38
C GLY A 447 2.64 9.68 -13.15
N SER A 448 2.71 9.40 -14.45
CA SER A 448 1.53 9.39 -15.32
C SER A 448 1.51 8.15 -16.24
N PRO A 449 1.26 6.94 -15.70
CA PRO A 449 1.16 5.74 -16.52
C PRO A 449 -0.15 5.74 -17.33
N ASP A 450 -0.06 5.17 -18.53
CA ASP A 450 -1.23 4.81 -19.33
C ASP A 450 -1.69 3.38 -18.98
N GLY A 451 -2.88 3.00 -19.42
CA GLY A 451 -3.46 1.69 -19.19
C GLY A 451 -4.61 1.38 -20.14
N THR A 452 -5.12 0.16 -20.04
CA THR A 452 -6.20 -0.34 -20.88
C THR A 452 -7.15 -1.24 -20.08
N ASN A 453 -8.43 -1.28 -20.46
CA ASN A 453 -9.43 -2.21 -19.92
C ASN A 453 -10.24 -2.82 -21.06
N LEU A 454 -10.14 -4.15 -21.23
CA LEU A 454 -11.01 -4.93 -22.10
C LEU A 454 -12.13 -5.52 -21.25
N THR A 455 -13.37 -5.13 -21.55
CA THR A 455 -14.56 -5.61 -20.84
C THR A 455 -15.44 -6.44 -21.77
N ALA A 456 -15.92 -7.58 -21.26
CA ALA A 456 -16.97 -8.36 -21.89
C ALA A 456 -18.05 -8.70 -20.85
N ALA A 457 -19.32 -8.52 -21.19
CA ALA A 457 -20.40 -8.91 -20.29
C ALA A 457 -21.55 -9.58 -21.03
N ILE A 458 -22.21 -10.51 -20.36
CA ILE A 458 -23.45 -11.14 -20.79
C ILE A 458 -24.47 -11.11 -19.65
N ASN A 459 -25.69 -10.71 -19.98
CA ASN A 459 -26.82 -10.65 -19.06
C ASN A 459 -27.98 -11.46 -19.63
N ALA A 460 -28.70 -12.17 -18.77
CA ALA A 460 -29.91 -12.86 -19.16
C ALA A 460 -30.96 -12.79 -18.04
N GLY A 461 -32.23 -12.82 -18.41
CA GLY A 461 -33.31 -12.85 -17.44
C GLY A 461 -34.62 -13.35 -18.01
N TRP A 462 -35.56 -13.60 -17.09
CA TRP A 462 -36.90 -14.09 -17.42
C TRP A 462 -37.94 -13.27 -16.67
N ASN A 463 -38.82 -12.57 -17.38
CA ASN A 463 -39.85 -11.73 -16.78
C ASN A 463 -41.15 -12.52 -16.60
N PHE A 464 -41.54 -12.75 -15.35
CA PHE A 464 -42.87 -13.17 -14.95
C PHE A 464 -43.82 -11.98 -14.81
N GLY A 465 -45.12 -12.27 -14.87
CA GLY A 465 -46.19 -11.31 -14.68
C GLY A 465 -46.73 -10.74 -16.00
N ASP A 466 -48.03 -10.44 -16.00
CA ASP A 466 -48.75 -9.78 -17.08
C ASP A 466 -49.27 -8.41 -16.60
N GLY A 467 -49.25 -7.41 -17.48
CA GLY A 467 -49.71 -6.05 -17.17
C GLY A 467 -48.67 -5.19 -16.46
N ALA A 468 -49.08 -4.46 -15.42
CA ALA A 468 -48.28 -3.39 -14.80
C ALA A 468 -47.11 -3.90 -13.93
N PHE A 469 -47.17 -5.13 -13.42
CA PHE A 469 -46.13 -5.67 -12.55
C PHE A 469 -45.37 -6.79 -13.28
N LYS A 470 -44.06 -6.60 -13.45
CA LYS A 470 -43.15 -7.60 -14.03
C LYS A 470 -41.99 -7.85 -13.08
N HIS A 471 -41.58 -9.09 -12.93
CA HIS A 471 -40.45 -9.44 -12.06
C HIS A 471 -39.82 -10.75 -12.48
N GLY A 472 -38.62 -11.06 -12.03
CA GLY A 472 -38.05 -12.39 -12.24
C GLY A 472 -36.55 -12.47 -12.08
N PRO A 473 -35.98 -13.65 -12.32
CA PRO A 473 -34.56 -13.88 -12.13
C PRO A 473 -33.73 -13.16 -13.19
N VAL A 474 -32.54 -12.77 -12.79
CA VAL A 474 -31.48 -12.24 -13.65
C VAL A 474 -30.18 -12.93 -13.30
N VAL A 475 -29.38 -13.21 -14.33
CA VAL A 475 -28.01 -13.69 -14.21
C VAL A 475 -27.10 -12.83 -15.07
N GLN A 476 -25.89 -12.59 -14.60
CA GLN A 476 -24.89 -11.79 -15.28
C GLN A 476 -23.52 -12.44 -15.11
N LEU A 477 -22.71 -12.32 -16.16
CA LEU A 477 -21.29 -12.63 -16.11
C LEU A 477 -20.55 -11.44 -16.71
N LEU A 478 -19.60 -10.89 -15.98
CA LEU A 478 -18.77 -9.76 -16.36
C LEU A 478 -17.31 -10.18 -16.27
N SER A 479 -16.57 -9.99 -17.35
CA SER A 479 -15.12 -10.20 -17.42
C SER A 479 -14.42 -8.89 -17.77
N GLN A 480 -13.34 -8.60 -17.06
CA GLN A 480 -12.47 -7.45 -17.29
C GLN A 480 -11.01 -7.90 -17.25
N THR A 481 -10.21 -7.45 -18.21
CA THR A 481 -8.75 -7.54 -18.18
C THR A 481 -8.20 -6.12 -18.23
N ILE A 482 -7.51 -5.72 -17.17
CA ILE A 482 -7.04 -4.36 -16.96
C ILE A 482 -5.52 -4.38 -16.86
N GLU A 483 -4.88 -3.52 -17.64
CA GLU A 483 -3.44 -3.36 -17.65
C GLU A 483 -3.07 -1.92 -17.34
N VAL A 484 -2.07 -1.71 -16.48
CA VAL A 484 -1.44 -0.40 -16.23
C VAL A 484 0.03 -0.52 -16.58
N ASP A 485 0.52 0.39 -17.41
CA ASP A 485 1.89 0.38 -17.90
C ASP A 485 2.89 0.63 -16.76
N ALA A 486 4.11 0.09 -16.94
CA ALA A 486 5.22 0.37 -16.04
C ALA A 486 5.59 1.86 -16.08
N TYR A 487 5.94 2.44 -14.93
CA TYR A 487 6.40 3.82 -14.87
C TYR A 487 7.40 4.05 -13.75
N ASP A 488 8.14 5.14 -13.89
CA ASP A 488 9.07 5.65 -12.89
C ASP A 488 8.52 6.93 -12.26
N GLU A 489 8.65 7.05 -10.95
CA GLU A 489 8.41 8.33 -10.29
C GLU A 489 9.45 9.39 -10.71
N ASN A 490 9.03 10.65 -10.69
CA ASN A 490 9.77 11.84 -11.15
C ASN A 490 10.98 12.25 -10.30
N SER A 491 11.51 11.37 -9.45
CA SER A 491 12.62 11.65 -8.53
C SER A 491 13.63 10.50 -8.47
N THR A 492 14.78 10.78 -7.86
CA THR A 492 15.84 9.79 -7.53
C THR A 492 16.18 9.80 -6.05
N GLU A 493 15.39 10.49 -5.23
CA GLU A 493 15.48 10.44 -3.77
C GLU A 493 15.27 9.01 -3.26
N ALA A 494 15.77 8.69 -2.07
CA ALA A 494 15.68 7.36 -1.45
C ALA A 494 14.24 6.80 -1.34
N THR A 495 13.25 7.69 -1.32
CA THR A 495 11.81 7.38 -1.25
C THR A 495 11.12 7.19 -2.59
N ALA A 496 11.80 7.49 -3.70
CA ALA A 496 11.24 7.39 -5.05
C ALA A 496 11.33 5.95 -5.58
N LEU A 497 10.29 5.51 -6.26
CA LEU A 497 10.08 4.13 -6.70
C LEU A 497 9.82 4.03 -8.21
N SER A 498 10.07 2.83 -8.72
CA SER A 498 9.67 2.37 -10.04
C SER A 498 8.63 1.26 -9.87
N PHE A 499 7.58 1.29 -10.66
CA PHE A 499 6.53 0.28 -10.65
C PHE A 499 6.53 -0.48 -11.99
N GLY A 500 6.48 -1.81 -11.91
CA GLY A 500 6.33 -2.65 -13.10
C GLY A 500 4.93 -2.53 -13.69
N LYS A 501 4.73 -3.19 -14.85
CA LYS A 501 3.40 -3.35 -15.43
C LYS A 501 2.51 -4.07 -14.42
N GLN A 502 1.28 -3.59 -14.25
CA GLN A 502 0.28 -4.23 -13.41
C GLN A 502 -0.82 -4.81 -14.29
N GLU A 503 -1.30 -5.98 -13.92
CA GLU A 503 -2.40 -6.67 -14.60
C GLU A 503 -3.42 -7.08 -13.53
N PHE A 504 -4.70 -6.88 -13.84
CA PHE A 504 -5.82 -7.28 -12.99
C PHE A 504 -6.90 -7.90 -13.87
N ASP A 505 -7.16 -9.18 -13.62
CA ASP A 505 -8.27 -9.91 -14.23
C ASP A 505 -9.40 -10.02 -13.22
N SER A 506 -10.63 -9.78 -13.69
CA SER A 506 -11.85 -9.90 -12.90
C SER A 506 -12.88 -10.70 -13.69
N LEU A 507 -13.51 -11.64 -13.01
CA LEU A 507 -14.62 -12.44 -13.51
C LEU A 507 -15.72 -12.47 -12.45
N ILE A 508 -16.72 -11.63 -12.60
CA ILE A 508 -17.84 -11.53 -11.67
C ILE A 508 -19.03 -12.29 -12.23
N GLY A 509 -19.52 -13.27 -11.46
CA GLY A 509 -20.82 -13.89 -11.67
C GLY A 509 -21.87 -13.30 -10.73
N SER A 510 -23.03 -12.95 -11.27
CA SER A 510 -24.14 -12.42 -10.49
C SER A 510 -25.42 -13.23 -10.71
N VAL A 511 -26.15 -13.47 -9.63
CA VAL A 511 -27.50 -14.05 -9.66
C VAL A 511 -28.42 -13.21 -8.79
N GLY A 512 -29.59 -12.87 -9.30
CA GLY A 512 -30.49 -11.98 -8.57
C GLY A 512 -31.94 -12.01 -9.03
N TRP A 513 -32.68 -11.04 -8.51
CA TRP A 513 -34.08 -10.84 -8.83
C TRP A 513 -34.35 -9.38 -9.16
N GLN A 514 -35.13 -9.14 -10.20
CA GLN A 514 -35.55 -7.81 -10.62
C GLN A 514 -37.07 -7.65 -10.51
N VAL A 515 -37.49 -6.41 -10.30
CA VAL A 515 -38.89 -5.99 -10.22
C VAL A 515 -39.04 -4.69 -11.01
N ASN A 516 -40.09 -4.61 -11.83
CA ASN A 516 -40.50 -3.42 -12.57
C ASN A 516 -42.01 -3.23 -12.36
N TYR A 517 -42.44 -1.99 -12.07
CA TYR A 517 -43.85 -1.69 -11.86
C TYR A 517 -44.28 -0.44 -12.64
N ALA A 518 -45.18 -0.58 -13.60
CA ALA A 518 -45.76 0.53 -14.36
C ALA A 518 -46.88 1.19 -13.55
N LEU A 519 -46.56 2.26 -12.82
CA LEU A 519 -47.54 3.04 -12.06
C LEU A 519 -48.55 3.72 -12.98
N ASN A 520 -48.07 4.22 -14.11
CA ASN A 520 -48.83 4.80 -15.21
C ASN A 520 -47.96 4.81 -16.48
N ASP A 521 -48.50 5.35 -17.58
CA ASP A 521 -47.83 5.39 -18.89
C ASP A 521 -46.52 6.20 -18.89
N HIS A 522 -46.29 7.03 -17.86
CA HIS A 522 -45.14 7.94 -17.77
C HIS A 522 -44.18 7.61 -16.62
N LEU A 523 -44.45 6.60 -15.78
CA LEU A 523 -43.62 6.31 -14.61
C LEU A 523 -43.55 4.82 -14.32
N GLN A 524 -42.34 4.28 -14.41
CA GLN A 524 -42.02 2.86 -14.18
C GLN A 524 -40.84 2.73 -13.20
N PRO A 525 -41.09 2.71 -11.87
CA PRO A 525 -40.09 2.32 -10.89
C PRO A 525 -39.61 0.88 -11.09
N TYR A 526 -38.34 0.64 -10.77
CA TYR A 526 -37.74 -0.68 -10.78
C TYR A 526 -36.70 -0.84 -9.67
N ALA A 527 -36.43 -2.09 -9.34
CA ALA A 527 -35.34 -2.49 -8.46
C ALA A 527 -34.76 -3.84 -8.89
N LYS A 528 -33.46 -4.05 -8.69
CA LYS A 528 -32.73 -5.30 -8.91
C LYS A 528 -31.81 -5.52 -7.72
N LEU A 529 -31.84 -6.71 -7.14
CA LEU A 529 -30.89 -7.15 -6.11
C LEU A 529 -30.17 -8.39 -6.62
N THR A 530 -28.84 -8.36 -6.65
CA THR A 530 -27.99 -9.50 -7.00
C THR A 530 -27.12 -9.89 -5.82
N TYR A 531 -26.78 -11.18 -5.75
CA TYR A 531 -25.58 -11.68 -5.11
C TYR A 531 -24.51 -11.81 -6.19
N ASP A 532 -23.33 -11.30 -5.91
CA ASP A 532 -22.19 -11.22 -6.82
C ASP A 532 -21.02 -11.99 -6.20
N HIS A 533 -20.33 -12.75 -7.04
CA HIS A 533 -19.13 -13.50 -6.68
C HIS A 533 -18.01 -13.21 -7.69
N GLU A 534 -16.89 -12.70 -7.19
CA GLU A 534 -15.63 -12.56 -7.95
C GLU A 534 -14.87 -13.89 -7.93
N PHE A 535 -14.65 -14.46 -9.11
CA PHE A 535 -13.99 -15.76 -9.28
C PHE A 535 -12.46 -15.66 -9.35
N GLU A 536 -11.92 -14.48 -9.67
CA GLU A 536 -10.48 -14.26 -9.71
C GLU A 536 -9.95 -13.83 -8.33
N ASP A 537 -8.78 -14.35 -7.97
CA ASP A 537 -8.10 -13.94 -6.75
C ASP A 537 -7.30 -12.66 -6.99
N SER A 538 -7.31 -11.76 -6.00
CA SER A 538 -6.40 -10.62 -6.01
C SER A 538 -4.95 -11.10 -5.91
N ALA A 539 -4.01 -10.37 -6.52
CA ALA A 539 -2.60 -10.72 -6.46
C ALA A 539 -2.11 -10.83 -5.00
N ASP A 540 -1.47 -11.95 -4.66
CA ASP A 540 -0.91 -12.20 -3.32
C ASP A 540 0.13 -11.16 -2.91
N GLU A 541 0.82 -10.55 -3.89
CA GLU A 541 1.91 -9.61 -3.67
C GLU A 541 1.80 -8.38 -4.59
N ALA A 542 2.25 -7.24 -4.07
CA ALA A 542 2.50 -6.03 -4.85
C ALA A 542 4.01 -5.75 -4.90
N THR A 543 4.50 -5.18 -6.00
CA THR A 543 5.95 -5.01 -6.23
C THR A 543 6.35 -3.59 -6.58
N ALA A 544 7.58 -3.22 -6.21
CA ALA A 544 8.23 -1.96 -6.62
C ALA A 544 9.75 -2.12 -6.62
N SER A 545 10.47 -1.15 -7.19
CA SER A 545 11.93 -1.05 -7.12
C SER A 545 12.35 0.35 -6.67
N LEU A 546 13.48 0.48 -5.97
CA LEU A 546 13.97 1.80 -5.55
C LEU A 546 14.71 2.52 -6.69
N ARG A 547 14.32 3.76 -6.97
CA ARG A 547 14.99 4.63 -7.97
C ARG A 547 16.43 4.97 -7.58
N SER A 548 16.70 5.07 -6.28
CA SER A 548 18.06 5.31 -5.77
C SER A 548 18.98 4.09 -5.88
N LEU A 549 18.42 2.89 -6.13
CA LEU A 549 19.13 1.61 -6.16
C LEU A 549 18.78 0.79 -7.43
N PRO A 550 19.03 1.30 -8.65
CA PRO A 550 18.58 0.67 -9.90
C PRO A 550 19.19 -0.71 -10.18
N GLY A 551 20.27 -1.10 -9.49
CA GLY A 551 20.92 -2.41 -9.62
C GLY A 551 20.40 -3.51 -8.69
N VAL A 552 19.45 -3.21 -7.81
CA VAL A 552 18.98 -4.14 -6.77
C VAL A 552 17.76 -4.98 -7.21
N GLY A 553 16.99 -4.49 -8.19
CA GLY A 553 15.79 -5.14 -8.70
C GLY A 553 14.55 -4.84 -7.85
N SER A 554 13.44 -5.51 -8.19
CA SER A 554 12.15 -5.34 -7.52
C SER A 554 12.05 -6.14 -6.24
N TYR A 555 11.35 -5.58 -5.25
CA TYR A 555 10.91 -6.27 -4.05
C TYR A 555 9.40 -6.46 -4.05
N ALA A 556 8.91 -7.34 -3.18
CA ALA A 556 7.50 -7.65 -3.01
C ALA A 556 7.04 -7.42 -1.57
N VAL A 557 5.78 -7.04 -1.42
CA VAL A 557 5.05 -6.89 -0.14
C VAL A 557 3.69 -7.59 -0.28
N PRO A 558 2.99 -7.91 0.83
CA PRO A 558 1.65 -8.48 0.73
C PRO A 558 0.73 -7.59 -0.10
N GLY A 559 -0.02 -8.21 -1.01
CA GLY A 559 -1.00 -7.54 -1.86
C GLY A 559 -2.22 -7.05 -1.09
N LEU A 560 -3.18 -6.50 -1.84
CA LEU A 560 -4.48 -6.11 -1.31
C LEU A 560 -5.45 -7.28 -1.45
N SER A 561 -6.27 -7.51 -0.42
CA SER A 561 -7.39 -8.43 -0.49
C SER A 561 -8.69 -7.63 -0.59
N TYR A 562 -9.54 -8.05 -1.52
CA TYR A 562 -10.89 -7.53 -1.69
C TYR A 562 -11.90 -8.63 -1.39
N ASP A 563 -13.09 -8.24 -0.94
CA ASP A 563 -14.16 -9.20 -0.68
C ASP A 563 -14.69 -9.78 -1.99
N GLN A 564 -14.72 -11.11 -2.09
CA GLN A 564 -15.17 -11.81 -3.28
C GLN A 564 -16.70 -11.97 -3.30
N ASP A 565 -17.36 -11.87 -2.14
CA ASP A 565 -18.78 -12.13 -1.98
C ASP A 565 -19.52 -10.89 -1.48
N TYR A 566 -20.44 -10.36 -2.28
CA TYR A 566 -21.23 -9.20 -1.88
C TYR A 566 -22.58 -9.17 -2.61
N GLY A 567 -23.44 -8.21 -2.27
CA GLY A 567 -24.66 -7.95 -3.02
C GLY A 567 -24.62 -6.61 -3.74
N THR A 568 -25.42 -6.46 -4.80
CA THR A 568 -25.64 -5.16 -5.46
C THR A 568 -27.12 -4.83 -5.54
N LEU A 569 -27.48 -3.66 -5.00
CA LEU A 569 -28.83 -3.10 -5.07
C LEU A 569 -28.88 -1.98 -6.10
N LEU A 570 -29.60 -2.21 -7.19
CA LEU A 570 -29.96 -1.21 -8.19
C LEU A 570 -31.42 -0.80 -7.99
N MET A 571 -31.69 0.50 -7.99
CA MET A 571 -33.05 1.05 -7.93
C MET A 571 -33.16 2.31 -8.77
N GLY A 572 -34.31 2.51 -9.41
CA GLY A 572 -34.53 3.67 -10.25
C GLY A 572 -35.96 3.81 -10.73
N ALA A 573 -36.17 4.76 -11.63
CA ALA A 573 -37.44 4.99 -12.29
C ALA A 573 -37.25 5.44 -13.73
N ARG A 574 -37.95 4.77 -14.65
CA ARG A 574 -38.07 5.20 -16.04
C ARG A 574 -39.27 6.11 -16.21
N THR A 575 -39.10 7.20 -16.93
CA THR A 575 -40.13 8.23 -17.14
C THR A 575 -39.94 8.93 -18.50
N GLN A 576 -40.77 9.92 -18.79
CA GLN A 576 -40.62 10.78 -19.97
C GLN A 576 -40.48 12.25 -19.52
N LEU A 577 -39.33 12.86 -19.81
CA LEU A 577 -39.07 14.28 -19.53
C LEU A 577 -38.76 15.01 -20.84
N PHE A 578 -39.43 16.13 -21.08
CA PHE A 578 -39.25 16.94 -22.30
C PHE A 578 -39.41 16.16 -23.62
N GLY A 579 -40.24 15.11 -23.61
CA GLY A 579 -40.44 14.22 -24.75
C GLY A 579 -39.42 13.09 -24.87
N LEU A 580 -38.38 13.06 -24.04
CA LEU A 580 -37.33 12.05 -24.04
C LEU A 580 -37.59 10.95 -23.02
N GLN A 581 -37.29 9.71 -23.38
CA GLN A 581 -37.23 8.62 -22.42
C GLN A 581 -36.10 8.92 -21.43
N THR A 582 -36.40 8.87 -20.14
CA THR A 582 -35.46 9.19 -19.07
C THR A 582 -35.40 8.05 -18.06
N ASP A 583 -34.21 7.67 -17.62
CA ASP A 583 -33.96 6.70 -16.56
C ASP A 583 -33.12 7.36 -15.47
N ILE A 584 -33.61 7.40 -14.23
CA ILE A 584 -32.88 7.98 -13.08
C ILE A 584 -32.77 6.90 -12.02
N GLY A 585 -31.58 6.70 -11.46
CA GLY A 585 -31.42 5.71 -10.41
C GLY A 585 -30.06 5.72 -9.72
N ALA A 586 -29.89 4.71 -8.88
CA ALA A 586 -28.71 4.48 -8.09
C ALA A 586 -28.38 2.97 -8.02
N SER A 587 -27.09 2.65 -8.00
CA SER A 587 -26.54 1.32 -7.71
C SER A 587 -25.67 1.41 -6.46
N LEU A 588 -25.73 0.42 -5.58
CA LEU A 588 -24.99 0.35 -4.33
C LEU A 588 -24.53 -1.08 -4.09
N THR A 589 -23.26 -1.28 -3.71
CA THR A 589 -22.86 -2.57 -3.12
C THR A 589 -23.34 -2.64 -1.67
N VAL A 590 -23.68 -3.85 -1.23
CA VAL A 590 -24.19 -4.14 0.10
C VAL A 590 -23.51 -5.38 0.66
N ALA A 591 -23.24 -5.37 1.96
CA ALA A 591 -22.54 -6.44 2.67
C ALA A 591 -21.13 -6.76 2.14
N GLN A 592 -20.55 -5.89 1.31
CA GLN A 592 -19.16 -5.97 0.88
C GLN A 592 -18.24 -5.57 2.03
N LYS A 593 -17.43 -6.50 2.50
CA LYS A 593 -16.51 -6.26 3.61
C LYS A 593 -15.34 -5.40 3.14
N GLY A 594 -15.10 -4.31 3.86
CA GLY A 594 -13.93 -3.46 3.61
C GLY A 594 -14.03 -2.54 2.39
N GLY A 595 -15.15 -2.52 1.67
CA GLY A 595 -15.39 -1.66 0.51
C GLY A 595 -16.87 -1.34 0.32
N ASN A 596 -17.19 -0.19 -0.26
CA ASN A 596 -18.52 0.10 -0.80
C ASN A 596 -18.39 0.94 -2.06
N ASP A 597 -19.14 0.58 -3.09
CA ASP A 597 -19.26 1.31 -4.34
C ASP A 597 -20.68 1.85 -4.50
N ALA A 598 -20.79 3.05 -5.04
CA ALA A 598 -22.06 3.71 -5.28
C ALA A 598 -22.05 4.46 -6.62
N THR A 599 -23.04 4.19 -7.46
CA THR A 599 -23.26 4.92 -8.72
C THR A 599 -24.58 5.65 -8.66
N LEU A 600 -24.59 6.94 -9.01
CA LEU A 600 -25.80 7.68 -9.32
C LEU A 600 -25.83 7.95 -10.82
N PHE A 601 -26.96 7.75 -11.49
CA PHE A 601 -27.04 7.94 -12.93
C PHE A 601 -28.34 8.61 -13.37
N VAL A 602 -28.24 9.26 -14.52
CA VAL A 602 -29.37 9.71 -15.33
C VAL A 602 -29.09 9.41 -16.78
N SER A 603 -29.95 8.63 -17.43
CA SER A 603 -29.92 8.40 -18.87
C SER A 603 -31.10 9.07 -19.55
N PHE A 604 -30.88 9.60 -20.75
CA PHE A 604 -31.92 10.13 -21.64
C PHE A 604 -31.79 9.49 -23.02
N GLY A 605 -32.89 9.33 -23.73
CA GLY A 605 -32.87 8.85 -25.10
C GLY A 605 -34.13 9.17 -25.89
N GLY A 606 -34.00 9.08 -27.22
CA GLY A 606 -35.08 9.34 -28.15
C GLY A 606 -34.95 8.49 -29.42
N GLY A 607 -36.10 8.14 -30.01
CA GLY A 607 -36.16 7.48 -31.31
C GLY A 607 -36.18 8.50 -32.45
N PHE A 608 -35.72 8.07 -33.63
CA PHE A 608 -35.82 8.80 -34.89
C PHE A 608 -36.94 8.26 -35.79
#